data_AF-A0A5B6V6N5-F1
#
_entry.id   AF-A0A5B6V6N5-F1
#
_cell.length_a   1.000
_cell.length_b   1.000
_cell.length_c   1.000
_cell.angle_alpha   90.00
_cell.angle_beta   90.00
_cell.angle_gamma   90.00
#
_symmetry.space_group_name_H-M   'P 1'
#
loop_
_entity.id
_entity.type
_entity.pdbx_description
1 polymer ?
#
loop_
_entity_poly.entity_id
_entity_poly.type
_entity_poly.pdbx_seq_one_letter_code
_entity_poly.pdbx_strand_id
1 'polypeptide(L)'
;MTMPYSSTTGAIIDSEVREWVGKAYDRTVQLIEEHKEHVAQIAELLLEKDILHQEDLVRVLGERPFKSSEPTNYDTFKQESIQGHINREQDWMIMVQHPWNLRGEM
;
A
#
# COMPACT_ATOMS: atom_id res chain seq x y z
N MET A 1 14.96 27.70 -0.94
CA MET A 1 15.68 26.73 -1.78
C MET A 1 15.25 26.96 -3.22
N THR A 2 16.15 27.40 -4.09
CA THR A 2 15.88 27.57 -5.53
C THR A 2 16.23 26.27 -6.25
N MET A 3 15.37 25.81 -7.15
CA MET A 3 15.63 24.64 -7.98
C MET A 3 16.93 24.85 -8.78
N PRO A 4 17.88 23.88 -8.80
CA PRO A 4 19.18 24.05 -9.45
C PRO A 4 19.12 23.80 -10.97
N TYR A 5 18.11 24.36 -11.65
CA TYR A 5 17.91 24.20 -13.10
C TYR A 5 17.13 25.35 -13.73
N SER A 6 17.20 25.46 -15.05
CA SER A 6 16.52 26.51 -15.81
C SER A 6 15.00 26.36 -15.79
N SER A 7 14.26 27.45 -16.00
CA SER A 7 12.79 27.40 -16.12
C SER A 7 12.33 26.45 -17.23
N THR A 8 13.07 26.38 -18.34
CA THR A 8 12.79 25.48 -19.45
C THR A 8 12.94 24.02 -19.03
N THR A 9 14.01 23.70 -18.30
CA THR A 9 14.24 22.35 -17.75
C THR A 9 13.15 21.99 -16.73
N GLY A 10 12.74 22.93 -15.88
CA GLY A 10 11.64 22.73 -14.94
C GLY A 10 10.32 22.40 -15.64
N ALA A 11 9.97 23.13 -16.70
CA ALA A 11 8.77 22.87 -17.47
C ALA A 11 8.77 21.47 -18.12
N ILE A 12 9.92 21.00 -18.60
CA ILE A 12 10.08 19.64 -19.13
C ILE A 12 9.84 18.62 -18.02
N ILE A 13 10.48 18.78 -16.85
CA ILE A 13 10.29 17.87 -15.70
C ILE A 13 8.82 17.79 -15.30
N ASP A 14 8.14 18.93 -15.16
CA ASP A 14 6.73 18.96 -14.76
C ASP A 14 5.83 18.27 -15.79
N SER A 15 6.15 18.38 -17.08
CA SER A 15 5.42 17.69 -18.14
C SER A 15 5.58 16.16 -18.08
N GLU A 16 6.81 15.68 -17.87
CA GLU A 16 7.11 14.26 -17.73
C GLU A 16 6.45 13.68 -16.48
N VAL A 17 6.55 14.37 -15.34
CA VAL A 17 5.89 13.94 -14.09
C VAL A 17 4.38 13.81 -14.29
N ARG A 18 3.76 14.78 -14.96
CA ARG A 18 2.31 14.72 -15.25
C ARG A 18 1.95 13.53 -16.13
N GLU A 19 2.76 13.25 -17.14
CA GLU A 19 2.56 12.08 -18.01
C GLU A 19 2.68 10.77 -17.24
N TRP A 20 3.69 10.63 -16.38
CA TRP A 20 3.92 9.42 -15.59
C TRP A 20 2.80 9.18 -14.58
N VAL A 21 2.35 10.24 -13.89
CA VAL A 21 1.22 10.16 -12.96
C VAL A 21 -0.06 9.77 -13.72
N GLY A 22 -0.30 10.34 -14.90
CA GLY A 22 -1.42 9.97 -15.76
C GLY A 22 -1.38 8.48 -16.13
N LYS A 23 -0.25 7.97 -16.62
CA LYS A 23 -0.07 6.54 -16.95
C LYS A 23 -0.30 5.63 -15.75
N ALA A 24 0.22 6.01 -14.57
CA ALA A 24 0.03 5.23 -13.36
C ALA A 24 -1.44 5.21 -12.90
N TYR A 25 -2.14 6.34 -13.04
CA TYR A 25 -3.57 6.45 -12.76
C TYR A 25 -4.38 5.54 -13.70
N ASP A 26 -4.19 5.68 -15.01
CA ASP A 26 -4.93 4.90 -16.01
C ASP A 26 -4.72 3.39 -15.82
N ARG A 27 -3.47 2.98 -15.59
CA ARG A 27 -3.13 1.58 -15.28
C ARG A 27 -3.84 1.10 -14.02
N THR A 28 -3.88 1.93 -12.97
CA THR A 28 -4.56 1.57 -11.72
C THR A 28 -6.07 1.43 -11.93
N VAL A 29 -6.70 2.36 -12.66
CA VAL A 29 -8.13 2.28 -12.98
C VAL A 29 -8.43 1.00 -13.75
N GLN A 30 -7.67 0.71 -14.80
CA GLN A 30 -7.84 -0.52 -15.59
C GLN A 30 -7.71 -1.77 -14.74
N LEU A 31 -6.71 -1.82 -13.85
CA LEU A 31 -6.50 -2.96 -12.95
C LEU A 31 -7.68 -3.16 -11.99
N ILE A 32 -8.22 -2.07 -11.43
CA ILE A 32 -9.37 -2.13 -10.53
C ILE A 32 -10.65 -2.50 -11.27
N GLU A 33 -10.83 -2.00 -12.50
CA GLU A 33 -11.96 -2.37 -13.37
C GLU A 33 -11.91 -3.84 -13.78
N GLU A 34 -10.73 -4.34 -14.16
CA GLU A 34 -10.50 -5.75 -14.49
C GLU A 34 -10.84 -6.68 -13.31
N HIS A 35 -10.54 -6.26 -12.09
CA HIS A 35 -10.78 -7.04 -10.87
C HIS A 35 -11.97 -6.52 -10.04
N LYS A 36 -12.92 -5.83 -10.67
CA LYS A 36 -14.03 -5.15 -9.99
C LYS A 36 -14.87 -6.07 -9.10
N GLU A 37 -15.09 -7.31 -9.54
CA GLU A 37 -15.85 -8.30 -8.77
C GLU A 37 -15.16 -8.64 -7.45
N HIS A 38 -13.84 -8.88 -7.47
CA HIS A 38 -13.06 -9.14 -6.27
C HIS A 38 -13.05 -7.93 -5.33
N VAL A 39 -12.93 -6.71 -5.88
CA VAL A 39 -12.99 -5.47 -5.08
C VAL A 39 -14.35 -5.32 -4.40
N ALA A 40 -15.45 -5.63 -5.10
CA ALA A 40 -16.79 -5.63 -4.52
C ALA A 40 -16.94 -6.65 -3.40
N GLN A 41 -16.44 -7.88 -3.58
CA GLN A 41 -16.46 -8.92 -2.54
C GLN A 41 -15.69 -8.51 -1.28
N ILE A 42 -14.52 -7.88 -1.45
CA ILE A 42 -13.75 -7.34 -0.31
C ILE A 42 -14.53 -6.23 0.40
N ALA A 43 -15.19 -5.34 -0.36
CA ALA A 43 -15.99 -4.26 0.21
C ALA A 43 -17.21 -4.81 0.98
N GLU A 44 -17.92 -5.80 0.46
CA GLU A 44 -19.01 -6.49 1.15
C GLU A 44 -18.52 -7.16 2.43
N LEU A 45 -17.38 -7.86 2.37
CA LEU A 45 -16.81 -8.50 3.55
C LEU A 45 -16.40 -7.47 4.63
N LEU A 46 -15.95 -6.28 4.23
CA LEU A 46 -15.65 -5.17 5.15
C LEU A 46 -16.90 -4.58 5.81
N LEU A 47 -18.08 -4.70 5.18
CA LEU A 47 -19.34 -4.30 5.82
C LEU A 47 -19.77 -5.30 6.92
N GLU A 48 -19.38 -6.56 6.78
CA GLU A 48 -19.65 -7.61 7.77
C GLU A 48 -18.58 -7.68 8.89
N LYS A 49 -17.32 -7.42 8.53
CA LYS A 49 -16.14 -7.45 9.40
C LYS A 49 -15.38 -6.14 9.31
N ASP A 50 -15.26 -5.42 10.43
CA ASP A 50 -14.50 -4.16 10.50
C ASP A 50 -13.01 -4.30 10.13
N ILE A 51 -12.44 -5.51 10.25
CA ILE A 51 -11.04 -5.79 9.99
C ILE A 51 -10.91 -7.11 9.21
N LEU A 52 -10.18 -7.08 8.09
CA LEU A 52 -9.83 -8.28 7.32
C LEU A 52 -8.39 -8.71 7.60
N HIS A 53 -8.21 -10.01 7.83
CA HIS A 53 -6.88 -10.62 7.95
C HIS A 53 -6.42 -11.22 6.62
N GLN A 54 -5.14 -11.59 6.51
CA GLN A 54 -4.58 -12.20 5.30
C GLN A 54 -5.36 -13.44 4.85
N GLU A 55 -5.87 -14.24 5.79
CA GLU A 55 -6.67 -15.43 5.50
C GLU A 55 -8.00 -15.07 4.79
N ASP A 56 -8.63 -13.96 5.19
CA ASP A 56 -9.82 -13.44 4.53
C ASP A 56 -9.51 -13.00 3.09
N LEU A 57 -8.36 -12.35 2.88
CA LEU A 57 -7.91 -11.93 1.55
C LEU A 57 -7.58 -13.13 0.65
N VAL A 58 -6.89 -14.15 1.16
CA VAL A 58 -6.56 -15.37 0.40
C VAL A 58 -7.84 -16.13 0.01
N ARG A 59 -8.84 -16.13 0.89
CA ARG A 59 -10.14 -16.77 0.58
C ARG A 59 -10.87 -16.09 -0.58
N VAL A 60 -10.76 -14.76 -0.71
CA VAL A 60 -11.46 -13.98 -1.75
C VAL A 60 -10.63 -13.87 -3.03
N LEU A 61 -9.32 -13.61 -2.91
CA LEU A 61 -8.43 -13.30 -4.03
C LEU A 61 -7.57 -14.49 -4.48
N GLY A 62 -7.51 -15.56 -3.69
CA GLY A 62 -6.59 -16.67 -3.88
C GLY A 62 -5.18 -16.41 -3.34
N GLU A 63 -4.29 -17.37 -3.57
CA GLU A 63 -2.88 -17.27 -3.17
C GLU A 63 -2.14 -16.20 -3.97
N ARG A 64 -1.27 -15.44 -3.29
CA ARG A 64 -0.50 -14.39 -3.95
C ARG A 64 0.45 -15.01 -5.00
N PRO A 65 0.36 -14.63 -6.28
CA PRO A 65 1.13 -15.27 -7.36
C PRO A 65 2.62 -14.90 -7.36
N PHE A 66 3.04 -13.95 -6.52
CA PHE A 66 4.42 -13.51 -6.40
C PHE A 66 4.91 -13.68 -4.97
N LYS A 67 6.02 -14.40 -4.78
CA LYS A 67 6.69 -14.52 -3.48
C LYS A 67 7.56 -13.31 -3.24
N SER A 68 7.36 -12.61 -2.13
CA SER A 68 8.29 -11.58 -1.67
C SER A 68 9.60 -12.25 -1.25
N SER A 69 10.74 -11.71 -1.73
CA SER A 69 12.08 -12.15 -1.31
C SER A 69 12.43 -11.67 0.11
N GLU A 70 11.77 -10.61 0.57
CA GLU A 70 11.91 -10.05 1.90
C GLU A 70 10.60 -10.21 2.68
N PRO A 71 10.67 -10.37 4.02
CA PRO A 71 9.47 -10.37 4.86
C PRO A 71 8.74 -9.04 4.70
N THR A 72 7.44 -9.12 4.40
CA THR A 72 6.59 -7.93 4.30
C THR A 72 6.35 -7.33 5.69
N ASN A 73 5.96 -6.06 5.77
CA ASN A 73 5.56 -5.44 7.05
C ASN A 73 4.48 -6.27 7.79
N TYR A 74 3.61 -6.94 7.03
CA TYR A 74 2.61 -7.84 7.58
C TYR A 74 3.23 -9.11 8.19
N ASP A 75 4.25 -9.68 7.53
CA ASP A 75 4.94 -10.88 8.03
C ASP A 75 5.67 -10.57 9.35
N THR A 76 6.32 -9.41 9.43
CA THR A 76 6.96 -8.91 10.65
C THR A 76 5.93 -8.70 11.76
N PHE A 77 4.81 -8.03 11.47
CA PHE A 77 3.72 -7.83 12.44
C PHE A 77 3.12 -9.15 12.94
N LYS A 78 2.91 -10.13 12.05
CA LYS A 78 2.44 -11.47 12.42
C LYS A 78 3.42 -12.18 13.35
N GLN A 79 4.73 -12.02 13.11
CA GLN A 79 5.76 -12.58 14.00
C GLN A 79 5.79 -11.89 15.37
N GLU A 80 5.69 -10.57 15.43
CA GLU A 80 5.73 -9.80 16.68
C GLU A 80 4.48 -10.02 17.56
N SER A 81 3.31 -10.13 16.95
CA SER A 81 2.05 -10.47 17.63
C SER A 81 2.06 -11.88 18.21
N ILE A 82 2.67 -12.85 17.51
CA ILE A 82 2.89 -14.22 18.00
C ILE A 82 3.92 -14.25 19.14
N GLN A 83 4.93 -13.37 19.11
CA GLN A 83 6.00 -13.31 20.11
C GLN A 83 5.55 -12.63 21.44
N GLY A 84 4.32 -12.10 21.50
CA GLY A 84 3.68 -11.66 22.74
C GLY A 84 4.11 -10.27 23.27
N HIS A 85 4.70 -9.43 22.42
CA HIS A 85 5.27 -8.14 22.85
C HIS A 85 4.37 -6.91 22.66
N ILE A 86 3.08 -7.05 22.29
CA ILE A 86 2.24 -5.90 21.91
C ILE A 86 0.90 -5.87 22.68
N ASN A 87 0.60 -4.73 23.32
CA ASN A 87 -0.68 -4.46 23.98
C ASN A 87 -1.64 -3.76 22.99
N ARG A 88 -2.81 -4.38 22.75
CA ARG A 88 -3.68 -4.13 21.58
C ARG A 88 -4.30 -2.73 21.46
N GLU A 89 -4.25 -1.91 22.52
CA GLU A 89 -4.96 -0.63 22.57
C GLU A 89 -4.13 0.58 22.08
N GLN A 90 -2.79 0.48 22.04
CA GLN A 90 -1.91 1.60 21.66
C GLN A 90 -1.53 1.62 20.16
N ASP A 91 -1.97 0.60 19.41
CA ASP A 91 -1.38 0.23 18.11
C ASP A 91 -1.97 1.01 16.91
N TRP A 92 -3.26 1.38 16.96
CA TRP A 92 -3.91 2.14 15.88
C TRP A 92 -3.35 3.56 15.70
N MET A 93 -2.81 4.15 16.77
CA MET A 93 -2.23 5.50 16.74
C MET A 93 -0.87 5.53 16.06
N ILE A 94 -0.06 4.47 16.15
CA ILE A 94 1.31 4.46 15.62
C ILE A 94 1.28 4.36 14.08
N MET A 95 0.36 3.54 13.53
CA MET A 95 0.19 3.35 12.08
C MET A 95 -0.36 4.58 11.36
N VAL A 96 -1.20 5.39 12.01
CA VAL A 96 -1.80 6.59 11.40
C VAL A 96 -0.85 7.80 11.44
N GLN A 97 0.04 7.87 12.43
CA GLN A 97 0.85 9.07 12.68
C GLN A 97 2.15 9.13 11.86
N HIS A 98 2.75 7.99 11.46
CA HIS A 98 4.06 7.97 10.78
C HIS A 98 4.15 6.99 9.58
N PRO A 99 3.40 7.20 8.49
CA PRO A 99 3.41 6.29 7.34
C PRO A 99 4.72 6.25 6.52
N TRP A 100 5.67 7.18 6.75
CA TRP A 100 6.88 7.35 5.91
C TRP A 100 8.22 7.15 6.62
N ASN A 101 8.25 6.79 7.90
CA ASN A 101 9.49 6.79 8.68
C ASN A 101 10.23 5.43 8.71
N LEU A 102 10.24 4.72 7.58
CA LEU A 102 11.07 3.53 7.34
C LEU A 102 12.04 3.73 6.17
N ARG A 103 12.54 4.95 5.98
CA ARG A 103 13.77 5.13 5.20
C ARG A 103 14.92 4.89 6.17
N GLY A 104 15.55 3.73 6.05
CA GLY A 104 16.78 3.41 6.76
C GLY A 104 17.77 4.56 6.61
N GLU A 105 18.20 5.07 7.76
CA GLU A 105 19.33 5.97 7.88
C GLU A 105 20.55 5.31 7.21
N MET A 106 21.08 5.96 6.17
CA MET A 106 22.50 5.96 5.85
C MET A 106 23.00 7.38 6.07
#